data_AF-A0A2U3DWX3-F1
#
_entry.id   AF-A0A2U3DWX3-F1
#
_cell.length_a   1.000
_cell.length_b   1.000
_cell.length_c   1.000
_cell.angle_alpha   90.00
_cell.angle_beta   90.00
_cell.angle_gamma   90.00
#
_symmetry.space_group_name_H-M   'P 1'
#
loop_
_entity.id
_entity.type
_entity.pdbx_description
1 polymer ?
#
loop_
_entity_poly.entity_id
_entity_poly.type
_entity_poly.pdbx_seq_one_letter_code
_entity_poly.pdbx_strand_id
1 'polypeptide(L)'
;MPATATTRVPGIGASSRTSRAVRALPILALTLLMARVVLMAEKSGPLIEGMHERSRFEFRDVSAALTKRFYGVTIVDELFGQITIAFALLQFGVDSSAYWQSLVFLTDFAGIYAIVLLESSRYVYRASVFRYPILLTFFAQIIPVGLLGPLYYFALSVLAPLDQLLASSDARRLDTATIAAVLPTILLAYYVPHFGSYWPTSLEERHWWNWIWQLYGVWGSLLLLFLTQSGLARFLVPSTRASAFLRISVGIFAAISTLTYWYAVLNADVSLLDALVPKYFIQNPQDGMVALRTILQYDYICSFGAVYCWLGYQYCDLKTTGLTRLSWLRIGTVAIAATAVFGPGSALLLGWYKREGILQAGRAPTKIQ
;
A
#
# COMPACT_ATOMS: atom_id res chain seq x y z
N MET A 1 16.85 -35.59 4.36
CA MET A 1 15.51 -35.65 4.98
C MET A 1 14.49 -35.77 3.85
N PRO A 2 13.61 -36.79 3.85
CA PRO A 2 12.65 -36.98 2.76
C PRO A 2 11.55 -35.93 2.85
N ALA A 3 11.14 -35.42 1.69
CA ALA A 3 10.03 -34.49 1.54
C ALA A 3 8.75 -35.12 2.10
N THR A 4 8.20 -34.52 3.16
CA THR A 4 6.89 -34.86 3.70
C THR A 4 5.84 -34.62 2.62
N ALA A 5 5.20 -35.70 2.19
CA ALA A 5 4.07 -35.66 1.27
C ALA A 5 2.99 -34.72 1.85
N THR A 6 2.71 -33.65 1.13
CA THR A 6 1.62 -32.73 1.43
C THR A 6 0.30 -33.47 1.22
N THR A 7 -0.35 -33.85 2.31
CA THR A 7 -1.73 -34.35 2.30
C THR A 7 -2.62 -33.27 1.68
N ARG A 8 -3.08 -33.52 0.45
CA ARG A 8 -3.92 -32.60 -0.32
C ARG A 8 -5.30 -32.47 0.32
N VAL A 9 -5.80 -31.24 0.41
CA VAL A 9 -7.18 -30.96 0.80
C VAL A 9 -8.12 -31.57 -0.26
N PRO A 10 -9.09 -32.44 0.11
CA PRO A 10 -10.06 -32.98 -0.84
C PRO A 10 -10.86 -31.85 -1.49
N GLY A 11 -10.95 -31.84 -2.84
CA GLY A 11 -11.70 -30.84 -3.62
C GLY A 11 -10.86 -29.72 -4.24
N ILE A 12 -9.57 -29.61 -3.90
CA ILE A 12 -8.64 -28.69 -4.60
C ILE A 12 -8.01 -29.44 -5.76
N GLY A 13 -8.63 -29.39 -6.94
CA GLY A 13 -7.89 -29.63 -8.17
C GLY A 13 -6.79 -28.59 -8.25
N ALA A 14 -5.52 -29.00 -8.22
CA ALA A 14 -4.39 -28.08 -8.28
C ALA A 14 -4.48 -27.29 -9.59
N SER A 15 -4.97 -26.04 -9.53
CA SER A 15 -4.96 -25.18 -10.71
C SER A 15 -3.49 -24.96 -11.07
N SER A 16 -3.12 -25.31 -12.30
CA SER A 16 -1.73 -25.13 -12.76
C SER A 16 -1.31 -23.67 -12.61
N ARG A 17 -0.02 -23.41 -12.35
CA ARG A 17 0.52 -22.05 -12.30
C ARG A 17 0.15 -21.24 -13.54
N THR A 18 0.15 -21.89 -14.70
CA THR A 18 -0.27 -21.30 -15.98
C THR A 18 -1.73 -20.84 -15.95
N SER A 19 -2.66 -21.67 -15.46
CA SER A 19 -4.07 -21.27 -15.35
C SER A 19 -4.25 -20.07 -14.42
N ARG A 20 -3.50 -20.01 -13.32
CA ARG A 20 -3.54 -18.88 -12.38
C ARG A 20 -2.95 -17.62 -12.99
N ALA A 21 -1.83 -17.74 -13.70
CA ALA A 21 -1.21 -16.64 -14.41
C ALA A 21 -2.17 -16.02 -15.43
N VAL A 22 -2.85 -16.85 -16.23
CA VAL A 22 -3.87 -16.39 -17.20
C VAL A 22 -5.01 -15.66 -16.49
N ARG A 23 -5.52 -16.21 -15.37
CA ARG A 23 -6.58 -15.54 -14.58
C ARG A 23 -6.11 -14.22 -13.98
N ALA A 24 -4.85 -14.11 -13.59
CA ALA A 24 -4.29 -12.92 -12.95
C ALA A 24 -3.81 -11.83 -13.95
N LEU A 25 -3.89 -12.06 -15.27
CA LEU A 25 -3.51 -11.07 -16.29
C LEU A 25 -4.16 -9.68 -16.13
N PRO A 26 -5.42 -9.54 -15.67
CA PRO A 26 -6.01 -8.22 -15.40
C PRO A 26 -5.23 -7.39 -14.38
N ILE A 27 -4.53 -8.01 -13.41
CA ILE A 27 -3.63 -7.29 -12.51
C ILE A 27 -2.43 -6.74 -13.30
N LEU A 28 -1.83 -7.57 -14.15
CA LEU A 28 -0.66 -7.17 -14.94
C LEU A 28 -0.99 -6.07 -15.97
N ALA A 29 -2.23 -6.02 -16.47
CA ALA A 29 -2.69 -4.95 -17.36
C ALA A 29 -2.58 -3.56 -16.69
N LEU A 30 -2.71 -3.47 -15.37
CA LEU A 30 -2.51 -2.21 -14.64
C LEU A 30 -1.05 -1.74 -14.67
N THR A 31 -0.08 -2.67 -14.68
CA THR A 31 1.34 -2.31 -14.88
C THR A 31 1.55 -1.70 -16.26
N LEU A 32 0.93 -2.23 -17.32
CA LEU A 32 1.04 -1.65 -18.66
C LEU A 32 0.43 -0.26 -18.75
N LEU A 33 -0.71 -0.05 -18.08
CA LEU A 33 -1.33 1.27 -17.96
C LEU A 33 -0.39 2.25 -17.25
N MET A 34 0.16 1.86 -16.10
CA MET A 34 1.09 2.71 -15.35
C MET A 34 2.37 2.98 -16.13
N ALA A 35 2.92 1.99 -16.84
CA ALA A 35 4.13 2.16 -17.64
C ALA A 35 3.98 3.27 -18.71
N ARG A 36 2.82 3.34 -19.37
CA ARG A 36 2.51 4.47 -20.28
C ARG A 36 2.46 5.80 -19.55
N VAL A 37 1.91 5.82 -18.34
CA VAL A 37 1.73 7.05 -17.57
C VAL A 37 3.06 7.58 -17.03
N VAL A 38 4.00 6.71 -16.65
CA VAL A 38 5.34 7.11 -16.21
C VAL A 38 6.08 7.92 -17.27
N LEU A 39 5.79 7.71 -18.56
CA LEU A 39 6.36 8.53 -19.65
C LEU A 39 5.96 10.02 -19.56
N MET A 40 4.89 10.36 -18.82
CA MET A 40 4.53 11.75 -18.55
C MET A 40 5.53 12.46 -17.63
N ALA A 41 6.39 11.73 -16.92
CA ALA A 41 7.37 12.30 -16.00
C ALA A 41 8.40 13.19 -16.72
N GLU A 42 8.58 12.99 -18.04
CA GLU A 42 9.40 13.85 -18.90
C GLU A 42 9.00 15.33 -18.78
N LYS A 43 7.70 15.62 -18.57
CA LYS A 43 7.20 16.99 -18.46
C LYS A 43 7.40 17.60 -17.08
N SER A 44 7.46 16.78 -16.02
CA SER A 44 7.72 17.25 -14.65
C SER A 44 9.21 17.35 -14.32
N GLY A 45 10.07 16.58 -15.01
CA GLY A 45 11.52 16.52 -14.75
C GLY A 45 12.21 17.88 -14.71
N PRO A 46 12.13 18.71 -15.78
CA PRO A 46 12.79 20.02 -15.81
C PRO A 46 12.36 20.98 -14.69
N LEU A 47 11.10 20.91 -14.26
CA LEU A 47 10.59 21.71 -13.15
C LEU A 47 11.27 21.31 -11.83
N ILE A 48 11.33 20.00 -11.56
CA ILE A 48 11.93 19.44 -10.35
C ILE A 48 13.44 19.66 -10.33
N GLU A 49 14.13 19.40 -11.44
CA GLU A 49 15.57 19.61 -11.60
C GLU A 49 15.95 21.08 -11.37
N GLY A 50 15.20 22.02 -11.96
CA GLY A 50 15.44 23.44 -11.77
C GLY A 50 15.31 23.90 -10.32
N MET A 51 14.35 23.36 -9.56
CA MET A 51 14.21 23.62 -8.12
C MET A 51 15.34 22.98 -7.30
N HIS A 52 15.75 21.78 -7.68
CA HIS A 52 16.82 21.04 -7.03
C HIS A 52 18.18 21.76 -7.16
N GLU A 53 18.51 22.23 -8.36
CA GLU A 53 19.74 22.98 -8.64
C GLU A 53 19.81 24.27 -7.83
N ARG A 54 18.71 25.03 -7.80
CA ARG A 54 18.58 26.29 -7.04
C ARG A 54 18.50 26.07 -5.53
N SER A 55 18.25 24.84 -5.07
CA SER A 55 17.97 24.53 -3.66
C SER A 55 16.84 25.40 -3.08
N ARG A 56 15.86 25.71 -3.94
CA ARG A 56 14.76 26.61 -3.63
C ARG A 56 13.50 26.17 -4.34
N PHE A 57 12.43 26.05 -3.57
CA PHE A 57 11.11 25.84 -4.12
C PHE A 57 10.60 27.18 -4.61
N GLU A 58 10.22 27.24 -5.88
CA GLU A 58 9.65 28.44 -6.51
C GLU A 58 8.58 28.00 -7.49
N PHE A 59 7.32 28.16 -7.10
CA PHE A 59 6.19 27.84 -7.95
C PHE A 59 5.09 28.90 -7.79
N ARG A 60 4.78 29.61 -8.88
CA ARG A 60 3.92 30.81 -8.85
C ARG A 60 4.44 31.81 -7.81
N ASP A 61 3.59 32.24 -6.88
CA ASP A 61 3.93 33.22 -5.84
C ASP A 61 4.46 32.58 -4.54
N VAL A 62 4.68 31.26 -4.53
CA VAL A 62 5.13 30.52 -3.34
C VAL A 62 6.61 30.20 -3.44
N SER A 63 7.36 30.54 -2.39
CA SER A 63 8.79 30.24 -2.28
C SER A 63 9.18 29.72 -0.90
N ALA A 64 10.10 28.75 -0.87
CA ALA A 64 10.69 28.21 0.35
C ALA A 64 12.12 27.72 0.10
N ALA A 65 12.98 27.75 1.12
CA ALA A 65 14.28 27.09 1.04
C ALA A 65 14.10 25.56 1.00
N LEU A 66 14.94 24.87 0.22
CA LEU A 66 14.95 23.41 0.16
C LEU A 66 16.23 22.85 0.77
N THR A 67 16.09 21.75 1.50
CA THR A 67 17.23 21.01 2.04
C THR A 67 17.86 20.18 0.92
N LYS A 68 19.14 20.40 0.64
CA LYS A 68 19.87 19.68 -0.43
C LYS A 68 20.49 18.37 0.04
N ARG A 69 20.84 18.29 1.32
CA ARG A 69 21.47 17.12 1.95
C ARG A 69 20.82 16.89 3.30
N PHE A 70 20.32 15.68 3.52
CA PHE A 70 19.57 15.35 4.72
C PHE A 70 20.17 14.15 5.45
N TYR A 71 20.50 13.08 4.73
CA TYR A 71 21.03 11.85 5.31
C TYR A 71 22.55 11.83 5.42
N GLY A 72 23.24 12.75 4.73
CA GLY A 72 24.70 12.82 4.73
C GLY A 72 25.37 11.75 3.85
N VAL A 73 24.59 11.06 3.02
CA VAL A 73 25.07 10.05 2.05
C VAL A 73 24.75 10.55 0.66
N THR A 74 25.77 10.95 -0.11
CA THR A 74 25.62 11.64 -1.40
C THR A 74 24.61 10.98 -2.35
N ILE A 75 24.74 9.67 -2.58
CA ILE A 75 23.85 8.93 -3.50
C ILE A 75 22.38 8.95 -3.01
N VAL A 76 22.17 8.85 -1.69
CA VAL A 76 20.83 8.86 -1.10
C VAL A 76 20.25 10.27 -1.16
N ASP A 77 21.04 11.29 -0.80
CA ASP A 77 20.62 12.69 -0.84
C ASP A 77 20.32 13.16 -2.27
N GLU A 78 21.10 12.76 -3.27
CA GLU A 78 20.85 13.12 -4.67
C GLU A 78 19.56 12.48 -5.20
N LEU A 79 19.37 11.18 -4.95
CA LEU A 79 18.18 10.45 -5.40
C LEU A 79 16.92 10.98 -4.72
N PHE A 80 16.93 11.05 -3.39
CA PHE A 80 15.75 11.46 -2.62
C PHE A 80 15.54 12.98 -2.62
N GLY A 81 16.54 13.79 -2.97
CA GLY A 81 16.37 15.24 -3.14
C GLY A 81 15.34 15.57 -4.22
N GLN A 82 15.45 14.94 -5.38
CA GLN A 82 14.48 15.13 -6.47
C GLN A 82 13.09 14.59 -6.10
N ILE A 83 13.02 13.41 -5.49
CA ILE A 83 11.74 12.80 -5.06
C ILE A 83 11.06 13.70 -4.01
N THR A 84 11.80 14.19 -3.02
CA THR A 84 11.26 15.08 -1.98
C THR A 84 10.73 16.38 -2.58
N ILE A 85 11.37 16.92 -3.63
CA ILE A 85 10.86 18.10 -4.35
C ILE A 85 9.59 17.80 -5.14
N ALA A 86 9.53 16.65 -5.81
CA ALA A 86 8.30 16.21 -6.47
C ALA A 86 7.14 16.12 -5.46
N PHE A 87 7.39 15.59 -4.27
CA PHE A 87 6.38 15.55 -3.21
C PHE A 87 6.09 16.92 -2.59
N ALA A 88 7.05 17.86 -2.55
CA ALA A 88 6.78 19.24 -2.13
C ALA A 88 5.77 19.94 -3.06
N LEU A 89 5.88 19.73 -4.39
CA LEU A 89 4.91 20.21 -5.37
C LEU A 89 3.48 19.68 -5.10
N LEU A 90 3.38 18.47 -4.55
CA LEU A 90 2.11 17.85 -4.16
C LEU A 90 1.62 18.37 -2.79
N GLN A 91 2.51 18.54 -1.82
CA GLN A 91 2.19 18.75 -0.39
C GLN A 91 2.10 20.23 0.04
N PHE A 92 2.67 21.16 -0.72
CA PHE A 92 2.71 22.58 -0.33
C PHE A 92 1.41 23.33 -0.61
N GLY A 93 0.43 22.68 -1.26
CA GLY A 93 -0.87 23.29 -1.54
C GLY A 93 -0.84 24.29 -2.70
N VAL A 94 0.21 24.28 -3.53
CA VAL A 94 0.34 25.16 -4.70
C VAL A 94 -0.59 24.76 -5.86
N ASP A 95 -1.02 23.49 -5.87
CA ASP A 95 -2.10 22.96 -6.70
C ASP A 95 -3.05 22.19 -5.80
N SER A 96 -4.29 22.68 -5.70
CA SER A 96 -5.30 22.11 -4.79
C SER A 96 -5.60 20.63 -5.09
N SER A 97 -5.82 20.29 -6.36
CA SER A 97 -6.16 18.91 -6.72
C SER A 97 -5.02 17.94 -6.40
N ALA A 98 -3.76 18.36 -6.62
CA ALA A 98 -2.59 17.57 -6.25
C ALA A 98 -2.50 17.36 -4.74
N TYR A 99 -2.70 18.43 -3.96
CA TYR A 99 -2.67 18.37 -2.49
C TYR A 99 -3.69 17.41 -1.91
N TRP A 100 -4.96 17.55 -2.30
CA TRP A 100 -6.02 16.70 -1.78
C TRP A 100 -5.87 15.26 -2.25
N GLN A 101 -5.45 15.06 -3.50
CA GLN A 101 -5.22 13.72 -4.03
C GLN A 101 -4.05 13.02 -3.33
N SER A 102 -2.93 13.70 -3.14
CA SER A 102 -1.76 13.11 -2.47
C SER A 102 -2.06 12.87 -1.00
N LEU A 103 -2.77 13.76 -0.32
CA LEU A 103 -3.14 13.58 1.09
C LEU A 103 -3.99 12.32 1.28
N VAL A 104 -5.04 12.15 0.47
CA VAL A 104 -5.92 10.98 0.56
C VAL A 104 -5.18 9.71 0.14
N PHE A 105 -4.52 9.71 -1.02
CA PHE A 105 -3.81 8.53 -1.52
C PHE A 105 -2.75 8.03 -0.55
N LEU A 106 -1.85 8.90 -0.11
CA LEU A 106 -0.75 8.50 0.76
C LEU A 106 -1.24 8.11 2.15
N THR A 107 -2.34 8.69 2.65
CA THR A 107 -2.94 8.21 3.90
C THR A 107 -3.50 6.79 3.72
N ASP A 108 -4.25 6.54 2.64
CA ASP A 108 -4.82 5.23 2.34
C ASP A 108 -3.74 4.17 2.10
N PHE A 109 -2.60 4.56 1.51
CA PHE A 109 -1.49 3.66 1.23
C PHE A 109 -0.91 3.01 2.50
N ALA A 110 -1.03 3.65 3.67
CA ALA A 110 -0.66 3.03 4.94
C ALA A 110 -1.43 1.72 5.20
N GLY A 111 -2.66 1.59 4.70
CA GLY A 111 -3.44 0.35 4.76
C GLY A 111 -2.83 -0.76 3.88
N ILE A 112 -2.40 -0.42 2.66
CA ILE A 112 -1.66 -1.36 1.79
C ILE A 112 -0.34 -1.76 2.47
N TYR A 113 0.38 -0.79 3.05
CA TYR A 113 1.61 -1.06 3.76
C TYR A 113 1.38 -2.05 4.93
N ALA A 114 0.33 -1.84 5.72
CA ALA A 114 -0.06 -2.78 6.78
C ALA A 114 -0.34 -4.18 6.26
N ILE A 115 -1.10 -4.30 5.16
CA ILE A 115 -1.39 -5.59 4.52
C ILE A 115 -0.09 -6.28 4.10
N VAL A 116 0.83 -5.56 3.46
CA VAL A 116 2.11 -6.12 2.99
C VAL A 116 2.96 -6.61 4.17
N LEU A 117 3.08 -5.82 5.24
CA LEU A 117 3.80 -6.23 6.45
C LEU A 117 3.18 -7.48 7.07
N LEU A 118 1.86 -7.52 7.22
CA LEU A 118 1.15 -8.65 7.82
C LEU A 118 1.23 -9.90 6.94
N GLU A 119 0.95 -9.79 5.64
CA GLU A 119 1.07 -10.90 4.68
C GLU A 119 2.49 -11.46 4.66
N SER A 120 3.52 -10.62 4.63
CA SER A 120 4.93 -11.05 4.61
C SER A 120 5.33 -11.87 5.84
N SER A 121 4.60 -11.73 6.95
CA SER A 121 4.86 -12.43 8.20
C SER A 121 4.31 -13.86 8.24
N ARG A 122 3.53 -14.28 7.24
CA ARG A 122 2.94 -15.62 7.21
C ARG A 122 4.00 -16.70 7.15
N TYR A 123 3.72 -17.80 7.85
CA TYR A 123 4.64 -18.94 7.91
C TYR A 123 4.95 -19.51 6.52
N VAL A 124 3.95 -19.59 5.64
CA VAL A 124 4.09 -20.14 4.29
C VAL A 124 5.11 -19.37 3.43
N TYR A 125 5.34 -18.07 3.69
CA TYR A 125 6.25 -17.24 2.91
C TYR A 125 7.69 -17.24 3.42
N ARG A 126 8.01 -17.95 4.51
CA ARG A 126 9.32 -17.89 5.17
C ARG A 126 10.52 -18.19 4.26
N ALA A 127 10.32 -19.02 3.24
CA ALA A 127 11.33 -19.42 2.26
C ALA A 127 11.12 -18.74 0.88
N SER A 128 10.34 -17.67 0.81
CA SER A 128 10.02 -16.95 -0.42
C SER A 128 10.43 -15.48 -0.34
N VAL A 129 10.54 -14.84 -1.50
CA VAL A 129 10.80 -13.40 -1.61
C VAL A 129 9.72 -12.54 -0.94
N PHE A 130 8.48 -13.05 -0.81
CA PHE A 130 7.36 -12.32 -0.18
C PHE A 130 7.55 -12.09 1.32
N ARG A 131 8.53 -12.74 1.96
CA ARG A 131 8.91 -12.47 3.35
C ARG A 131 9.50 -11.08 3.56
N TYR A 132 10.04 -10.46 2.52
CA TYR A 132 10.77 -9.19 2.61
C TYR A 132 9.88 -8.04 2.14
N PRO A 133 9.03 -7.46 3.01
CA PRO A 133 8.11 -6.41 2.61
C PRO A 133 8.83 -5.15 2.11
N ILE A 134 10.08 -4.95 2.55
CA ILE A 134 10.97 -3.88 2.09
C ILE A 134 11.15 -3.87 0.57
N LEU A 135 11.07 -5.03 -0.10
CA LEU A 135 11.19 -5.09 -1.56
C LEU A 135 10.04 -4.39 -2.27
N LEU A 136 8.84 -4.35 -1.69
CA LEU A 136 7.78 -3.53 -2.25
C LEU A 136 7.88 -2.10 -1.72
N THR A 137 8.07 -1.94 -0.41
CA THR A 137 7.86 -0.66 0.26
C THR A 137 9.00 0.33 0.11
N PHE A 138 10.25 -0.13 -0.08
CA PHE A 138 11.38 0.73 -0.40
C PHE A 138 11.39 1.12 -1.88
N PHE A 139 11.26 0.15 -2.79
CA PHE A 139 11.27 0.44 -4.21
C PHE A 139 10.05 1.25 -4.67
N ALA A 140 8.93 1.17 -3.94
CA ALA A 140 7.76 2.05 -4.09
C ALA A 140 8.05 3.55 -3.96
N GLN A 141 9.17 3.94 -3.33
CA GLN A 141 9.55 5.35 -3.21
C GLN A 141 10.32 5.85 -4.43
N ILE A 142 10.96 4.95 -5.17
CA ILE A 142 11.75 5.27 -6.36
C ILE A 142 10.92 5.05 -7.62
N ILE A 143 10.08 4.01 -7.62
CA ILE A 143 9.23 3.60 -8.72
C ILE A 143 7.79 3.67 -8.23
N PRO A 144 6.87 4.29 -9.00
CA PRO A 144 5.46 4.37 -8.62
C PRO A 144 4.86 3.02 -8.21
N VAL A 145 4.05 3.03 -7.16
CA VAL A 145 3.43 1.81 -6.61
C VAL A 145 2.50 1.18 -7.65
N GLY A 146 1.84 1.98 -8.49
CA GLY A 146 0.98 1.54 -9.56
C GLY A 146 1.69 0.69 -10.61
N LEU A 147 3.03 0.72 -10.65
CA LEU A 147 3.84 -0.14 -11.51
C LEU A 147 4.27 -1.41 -10.78
N LEU A 148 4.86 -1.26 -9.58
CA LEU A 148 5.41 -2.37 -8.78
C LEU A 148 4.33 -3.22 -8.09
N GLY A 149 3.29 -2.58 -7.56
CA GLY A 149 2.18 -3.19 -6.87
C GLY A 149 1.50 -4.28 -7.71
N PRO A 150 1.03 -4.01 -8.94
CA PRO A 150 0.43 -5.05 -9.76
C PRO A 150 1.40 -6.19 -10.09
N LEU A 151 2.69 -5.93 -10.33
CA LEU A 151 3.69 -7.00 -10.49
C LEU A 151 3.79 -7.86 -9.22
N TYR A 152 3.85 -7.24 -8.05
CA TYR A 152 3.90 -7.91 -6.76
C TYR A 152 2.66 -8.78 -6.52
N TYR A 153 1.46 -8.22 -6.71
CA TYR A 153 0.19 -8.92 -6.48
C TYR A 153 -0.09 -10.00 -7.54
N PHE A 154 0.38 -9.81 -8.78
CA PHE A 154 0.39 -10.86 -9.79
C PHE A 154 1.30 -12.02 -9.36
N ALA A 155 2.53 -11.73 -8.96
CA ALA A 155 3.46 -12.75 -8.48
C ALA A 155 2.89 -13.49 -7.26
N LEU A 156 2.29 -12.79 -6.31
CA LEU A 156 1.59 -13.38 -5.16
C LEU A 156 0.43 -14.27 -5.63
N SER A 157 -0.35 -13.81 -6.59
CA SER A 157 -1.45 -14.57 -7.21
C SER A 157 -1.00 -15.77 -8.04
N VAL A 158 0.28 -15.95 -8.35
CA VAL A 158 0.77 -17.10 -9.12
C VAL A 158 1.60 -18.04 -8.25
N LEU A 159 2.50 -17.48 -7.45
CA LEU A 159 3.51 -18.20 -6.68
C LEU A 159 3.05 -18.56 -5.27
N ALA A 160 2.11 -17.80 -4.71
CA ALA A 160 1.55 -17.96 -3.37
C ALA A 160 0.01 -18.19 -3.40
N PRO A 161 -0.46 -19.30 -4.00
CA PRO A 161 -1.88 -19.61 -4.02
C PRO A 161 -2.54 -19.73 -2.66
N LEU A 162 -3.85 -19.53 -2.67
CA LEU A 162 -4.68 -19.76 -1.50
C LEU A 162 -4.60 -21.22 -1.02
N ASP A 163 -4.39 -22.21 -1.90
CA ASP A 163 -4.22 -23.60 -1.49
C ASP A 163 -3.04 -23.81 -0.52
N GLN A 164 -1.94 -23.08 -0.69
CA GLN A 164 -0.80 -23.10 0.22
C GLN A 164 -1.17 -22.51 1.58
N LEU A 165 -2.00 -21.46 1.60
CA LEU A 165 -2.52 -20.89 2.85
C LEU A 165 -3.49 -21.86 3.55
N LEU A 166 -4.29 -22.61 2.79
CA LEU A 166 -5.24 -23.58 3.31
C LEU A 166 -4.62 -24.93 3.68
N ALA A 167 -3.36 -25.18 3.30
CA ALA A 167 -2.67 -26.45 3.55
C ALA A 167 -2.58 -26.81 5.04
N SER A 168 -2.47 -25.83 5.92
CA SER A 168 -2.48 -26.04 7.38
C SER A 168 -2.95 -24.80 8.14
N SER A 169 -3.26 -24.97 9.43
CA SER A 169 -3.53 -23.83 10.33
C SER A 169 -2.33 -22.90 10.48
N ASP A 170 -1.12 -23.46 10.47
CA ASP A 170 0.11 -22.69 10.58
C ASP A 170 0.42 -21.89 9.30
N ALA A 171 0.11 -22.46 8.13
CA ALA A 171 0.36 -21.81 6.84
C ALA A 171 -0.41 -20.49 6.69
N ARG A 172 -1.68 -20.45 7.13
CA ARG A 172 -2.50 -19.22 7.15
C ARG A 172 -2.26 -18.32 8.35
N ARG A 173 -1.51 -18.75 9.38
CA ARG A 173 -1.33 -17.96 10.60
C ARG A 173 -0.43 -16.74 10.33
N LEU A 174 -0.90 -15.57 10.77
CA LEU A 174 -0.10 -14.35 10.88
C LEU A 174 0.80 -14.43 12.12
N ASP A 175 1.99 -13.87 12.04
CA ASP A 175 2.91 -13.84 13.18
C ASP A 175 2.41 -12.88 14.28
N THR A 176 2.32 -13.39 15.51
CA THR A 176 1.82 -12.62 16.66
C THR A 176 2.69 -11.40 16.96
N ALA A 177 4.02 -11.52 16.85
CA ALA A 177 4.91 -10.40 17.13
C ALA A 177 4.72 -9.29 16.08
N THR A 178 4.55 -9.67 14.82
CA THR A 178 4.23 -8.73 13.73
C THR A 178 2.88 -8.05 13.95
N ILE A 179 1.84 -8.79 14.35
CA ILE A 179 0.54 -8.20 14.70
C ILE A 179 0.71 -7.14 15.80
N ALA A 180 1.50 -7.43 16.84
CA ALA A 180 1.73 -6.49 17.93
C ALA A 180 2.53 -5.25 17.50
N ALA A 181 3.48 -5.44 16.59
CA ALA A 181 4.42 -4.40 16.17
C ALA A 181 3.92 -3.55 14.99
N VAL A 182 2.98 -4.02 14.16
CA VAL A 182 2.56 -3.32 12.94
C VAL A 182 1.95 -1.95 13.23
N LEU A 183 1.13 -1.84 14.29
CA LEU A 183 0.49 -0.59 14.67
C LEU A 183 1.50 0.50 15.07
N PRO A 184 2.35 0.30 16.10
CA PRO A 184 3.37 1.30 16.44
C PRO A 184 4.35 1.57 15.29
N THR A 185 4.66 0.56 14.47
CA THR A 185 5.51 0.73 13.29
C THR A 185 4.92 1.74 12.31
N ILE A 186 3.67 1.54 11.89
CA ILE A 186 3.03 2.42 10.89
C ILE A 186 2.73 3.79 11.48
N LEU A 187 2.32 3.88 12.75
CA LEU A 187 2.11 5.17 13.40
C LEU A 187 3.39 6.02 13.39
N LEU A 188 4.51 5.46 13.83
CA LEU A 188 5.76 6.21 14.00
C LEU A 188 6.54 6.39 12.71
N ALA A 189 6.70 5.34 11.91
CA ALA A 189 7.54 5.38 10.72
C ALA A 189 6.82 5.91 9.48
N TYR A 190 5.48 5.93 9.48
CA TYR A 190 4.69 6.37 8.33
C TYR A 190 3.79 7.58 8.65
N TYR A 191 2.81 7.45 9.55
CA TYR A 191 1.81 8.51 9.75
C TYR A 191 2.38 9.79 10.35
N VAL A 192 3.25 9.69 11.35
CA VAL A 192 3.88 10.88 11.96
C VAL A 192 4.62 11.72 10.91
N PRO A 193 5.60 11.18 10.14
CA PRO A 193 6.28 11.98 9.13
C PRO A 193 5.38 12.33 7.93
N HIS A 194 4.42 11.48 7.57
CA HIS A 194 3.42 11.79 6.54
C HIS A 194 2.66 13.05 6.89
N PHE A 195 1.99 13.10 8.04
CA PHE A 195 1.21 14.28 8.43
C PHE A 195 2.09 15.50 8.75
N GLY A 196 3.31 15.27 9.25
CA GLY A 196 4.33 16.31 9.36
C GLY A 196 4.68 16.97 8.03
N SER A 197 4.54 16.26 6.90
CA SER A 197 4.77 16.85 5.57
C SER A 197 3.61 17.71 5.03
N TYR A 198 2.46 17.76 5.71
CA TYR A 198 1.27 18.49 5.24
C TYR A 198 0.83 19.66 6.11
N TRP A 199 0.94 19.54 7.43
CA TRP A 199 0.25 20.46 8.36
C TRP A 199 1.08 21.58 8.99
N PRO A 200 2.42 21.49 9.13
CA PRO A 200 3.20 22.66 9.56
C PRO A 200 2.91 23.90 8.71
N THR A 201 2.94 25.08 9.31
CA THR A 201 2.75 26.34 8.57
C THR A 201 3.97 26.69 7.74
N SER A 202 5.17 26.33 8.22
CA SER A 202 6.42 26.48 7.48
C SER A 202 6.54 25.41 6.38
N LEU A 203 6.76 25.86 5.15
CA LEU A 203 7.03 24.98 4.02
C LEU A 203 8.38 24.26 4.17
N GLU A 204 9.35 24.90 4.81
CA GLU A 204 10.65 24.30 5.11
C GLU A 204 10.51 23.15 6.11
N GLU A 205 9.64 23.32 7.12
CA GLU A 205 9.33 22.25 8.08
C GLU A 205 8.58 21.09 7.40
N ARG A 206 7.60 21.38 6.53
CA ARG A 206 6.95 20.35 5.71
C ARG A 206 7.96 19.56 4.88
N HIS A 207 8.90 20.27 4.26
CA HIS A 207 9.96 19.65 3.46
C HIS A 207 10.85 18.74 4.30
N TRP A 208 11.23 19.19 5.50
CA TRP A 208 12.04 18.41 6.44
C TRP A 208 11.33 17.11 6.86
N TRP A 209 10.03 17.17 7.17
CA TRP A 209 9.25 15.97 7.44
C TRP A 209 9.11 15.06 6.23
N ASN A 210 8.95 15.65 5.04
CA ASN A 210 8.89 14.89 3.79
C ASN A 210 10.18 14.09 3.59
N TRP A 211 11.37 14.67 3.83
CA TRP A 211 12.63 13.91 3.84
C TRP A 211 12.57 12.70 4.77
N ILE A 212 12.05 12.82 5.98
CA ILE A 212 11.91 11.64 6.86
C ILE A 212 10.96 10.61 6.25
N TRP A 213 9.83 11.06 5.70
CA TRP A 213 8.80 10.21 5.13
C TRP A 213 9.28 9.41 3.92
N GLN A 214 10.11 9.98 3.04
CA GLN A 214 10.58 9.30 1.82
C GLN A 214 11.32 7.99 2.08
N LEU A 215 11.84 7.77 3.30
CA LEU A 215 12.48 6.52 3.71
C LEU A 215 11.63 5.69 4.69
N TYR A 216 10.30 5.89 4.75
CA TYR A 216 9.41 5.13 5.65
C TYR A 216 9.56 3.60 5.50
N GLY A 217 9.89 3.12 4.29
CA GLY A 217 10.08 1.69 4.01
C GLY A 217 11.29 1.13 4.76
N VAL A 218 12.35 1.93 4.90
CA VAL A 218 13.57 1.58 5.66
C VAL A 218 13.30 1.71 7.15
N TRP A 219 12.85 2.87 7.61
CA TRP A 219 12.60 3.12 9.04
C TRP A 219 11.54 2.17 9.61
N GLY A 220 10.47 1.93 8.87
CA GLY A 220 9.43 0.99 9.27
C GLY A 220 9.91 -0.46 9.31
N SER A 221 10.75 -0.89 8.36
CA SER A 221 11.34 -2.22 8.41
C SER A 221 12.29 -2.40 9.60
N LEU A 222 13.13 -1.40 9.88
CA LEU A 222 14.04 -1.41 11.04
C LEU A 222 13.27 -1.42 12.36
N LEU A 223 12.24 -0.58 12.49
CA LEU A 223 11.40 -0.52 13.67
C LEU A 223 10.61 -1.81 13.89
N LEU A 224 10.03 -2.38 12.83
CA LEU A 224 9.33 -3.66 12.89
C LEU A 224 10.28 -4.79 13.34
N LEU A 225 11.48 -4.85 12.76
CA LEU A 225 12.50 -5.82 13.13
C LEU A 225 12.90 -5.65 14.60
N PHE A 226 13.19 -4.42 15.03
CA PHE A 226 13.54 -4.12 16.41
C PHE A 226 12.44 -4.59 17.38
N LEU A 227 11.18 -4.23 17.14
CA LEU A 227 10.06 -4.59 18.02
C LEU A 227 9.81 -6.10 18.07
N THR A 228 9.95 -6.79 16.93
CA THR A 228 9.72 -8.25 16.85
C THR A 228 10.86 -9.07 17.44
N GLN A 229 12.12 -8.63 17.30
CA GLN A 229 13.30 -9.38 17.80
C GLN A 229 13.66 -9.07 19.25
N SER A 230 13.41 -7.85 19.73
CA SER A 230 13.68 -7.45 21.12
C SER A 230 12.76 -8.11 22.16
N GLY A 231 11.67 -8.76 21.73
CA GLY A 231 10.64 -9.30 22.61
C GLY A 231 9.62 -8.25 23.09
N LEU A 232 9.85 -6.96 22.84
CA LEU A 232 8.91 -5.86 23.17
C LEU A 232 7.51 -6.12 22.61
N ALA A 233 7.41 -6.60 21.38
CA ALA A 233 6.14 -6.96 20.75
C ALA A 233 5.32 -7.98 21.58
N ARG A 234 5.99 -8.95 22.20
CA ARG A 234 5.33 -9.98 23.02
C ARG A 234 4.86 -9.45 24.38
N PHE A 235 5.53 -8.42 24.89
CA PHE A 235 5.10 -7.70 26.09
C PHE A 235 3.90 -6.79 25.79
N LEU A 236 3.91 -6.09 24.67
CA LEU A 236 2.81 -5.22 24.24
C LEU A 236 1.50 -6.00 24.04
N VAL A 237 1.58 -7.19 23.43
CA VAL A 237 0.41 -8.00 23.09
C VAL A 237 0.66 -9.48 23.36
N PRO A 238 0.04 -10.05 24.41
CA PRO A 238 0.03 -11.49 24.62
C PRO A 238 -0.62 -12.23 23.44
N SER A 239 -0.16 -13.45 23.16
CA SER A 239 -0.67 -14.27 22.04
C SER A 239 -2.17 -14.52 22.09
N THR A 240 -2.75 -14.62 23.30
CA THR A 240 -4.20 -14.76 23.53
C THR A 240 -5.01 -13.55 23.08
N ARG A 241 -4.39 -12.37 22.98
CA ARG A 241 -5.02 -11.11 22.57
C ARG A 241 -4.68 -10.69 21.13
N ALA A 242 -3.86 -11.45 20.42
CA ALA A 242 -3.40 -11.10 19.07
C ALA A 242 -4.55 -10.78 18.10
N SER A 243 -5.62 -11.60 18.10
CA SER A 243 -6.78 -11.34 17.22
C SER A 243 -7.51 -10.04 17.56
N ALA A 244 -7.61 -9.69 18.85
CA ALA A 244 -8.23 -8.45 19.28
C ALA A 244 -7.37 -7.25 18.88
N PHE A 245 -6.05 -7.37 19.02
CA PHE A 245 -5.11 -6.32 18.63
C PHE A 245 -5.04 -6.10 17.12
N LEU A 246 -5.11 -7.18 16.32
CA LEU A 246 -5.23 -7.06 14.86
C LEU A 246 -6.48 -6.26 14.48
N ARG A 247 -7.62 -6.55 15.13
CA ARG A 247 -8.88 -5.82 14.92
C ARG A 247 -8.74 -4.34 15.27
N ILE A 248 -8.10 -4.02 16.40
CA ILE A 248 -7.85 -2.64 16.83
C ILE A 248 -6.94 -1.93 15.83
N SER A 249 -5.85 -2.57 15.41
CA SER A 249 -4.90 -2.01 14.46
C SER A 249 -5.57 -1.67 13.12
N VAL A 250 -6.32 -2.62 12.57
CA VAL A 250 -7.13 -2.42 11.35
C VAL A 250 -8.14 -1.30 11.55
N GLY A 251 -8.83 -1.27 12.69
CA GLY A 251 -9.81 -0.23 13.02
C GLY A 251 -9.19 1.17 13.07
N ILE A 252 -8.00 1.32 13.66
CA ILE A 252 -7.28 2.59 13.73
C ILE A 252 -6.86 3.05 12.33
N PHE A 253 -6.26 2.17 11.53
CA PHE A 253 -5.85 2.52 10.16
C PHE A 253 -7.04 2.91 9.27
N ALA A 254 -8.14 2.16 9.36
CA ALA A 254 -9.38 2.49 8.66
C ALA A 254 -9.99 3.81 9.17
N ALA A 255 -9.93 4.09 10.47
CA ALA A 255 -10.42 5.35 11.02
C ALA A 255 -9.60 6.53 10.50
N ILE A 256 -8.26 6.46 10.50
CA ILE A 256 -7.39 7.52 9.99
C ILE A 256 -7.65 7.77 8.49
N SER A 257 -7.76 6.70 7.69
CA SER A 257 -8.09 6.78 6.26
C SER A 257 -9.46 7.41 6.02
N THR A 258 -10.49 6.95 6.75
CA THR A 258 -11.87 7.49 6.67
C THR A 258 -11.92 8.96 7.06
N LEU A 259 -11.28 9.33 8.17
CA LEU A 259 -11.26 10.71 8.65
C LEU A 259 -10.56 11.63 7.65
N THR A 260 -9.48 11.17 7.04
CA THR A 260 -8.75 11.95 6.02
C THR A 260 -9.55 12.08 4.73
N TYR A 261 -10.22 11.01 4.30
CA TYR A 261 -11.16 11.05 3.17
C TYR A 261 -12.26 12.08 3.39
N TRP A 262 -12.96 12.04 4.52
CA TRP A 262 -14.02 13.01 4.83
C TRP A 262 -13.47 14.42 5.06
N TYR A 263 -12.29 14.55 5.66
CA TYR A 263 -11.61 15.83 5.77
C TYR A 263 -11.39 16.46 4.39
N ALA A 264 -10.92 15.68 3.40
CA ALA A 264 -10.78 16.14 2.02
C ALA A 264 -12.14 16.46 1.38
N VAL A 265 -13.16 15.61 1.54
CA VAL A 265 -14.52 15.88 1.02
C VAL A 265 -15.09 17.20 1.56
N LEU A 266 -14.86 17.51 2.83
CA LEU A 266 -15.45 18.68 3.50
C LEU A 266 -14.66 19.97 3.30
N ASN A 267 -13.35 19.89 3.05
CA ASN A 267 -12.47 21.07 3.03
C ASN A 267 -11.85 21.36 1.66
N ALA A 268 -11.93 20.45 0.69
CA ALA A 268 -11.38 20.70 -0.63
C ALA A 268 -12.17 21.79 -1.37
N ASP A 269 -11.43 22.71 -1.98
CA ASP A 269 -11.93 23.73 -2.91
C ASP A 269 -12.21 23.17 -4.32
N VAL A 270 -11.92 21.88 -4.52
CA VAL A 270 -12.21 21.12 -5.74
C VAL A 270 -13.03 19.88 -5.41
N SER A 271 -13.80 19.38 -6.37
CA SER A 271 -14.46 18.08 -6.23
C SER A 271 -13.41 16.99 -5.98
N LEU A 272 -13.62 16.17 -4.95
CA LEU A 272 -12.68 15.08 -4.65
C LEU A 272 -12.61 14.08 -5.81
N LEU A 273 -13.69 13.87 -6.56
CA LEU A 273 -13.66 13.04 -7.77
C LEU A 273 -12.74 13.63 -8.84
N ASP A 274 -12.76 14.96 -9.05
CA ASP A 274 -11.86 15.64 -9.97
C ASP A 274 -10.40 15.56 -9.51
N ALA A 275 -10.17 15.59 -8.19
CA ALA A 275 -8.84 15.44 -7.61
C ALA A 275 -8.32 14.00 -7.73
N LEU A 276 -9.16 12.98 -7.55
CA LEU A 276 -8.75 11.57 -7.54
C LEU A 276 -8.71 10.92 -8.92
N VAL A 277 -9.55 11.35 -9.86
CA VAL A 277 -9.70 10.71 -11.18
C VAL A 277 -8.92 11.50 -12.23
N PRO A 278 -8.00 10.86 -12.97
CA PRO A 278 -7.24 11.53 -14.01
C PRO A 278 -8.13 11.94 -15.17
N LYS A 279 -7.84 13.11 -15.77
CA LYS A 279 -8.54 13.60 -16.98
C LYS A 279 -7.82 13.20 -18.27
N TYR A 280 -6.52 12.91 -18.19
CA TYR A 280 -5.63 12.69 -19.33
C TYR A 280 -5.45 11.20 -19.67
N PHE A 281 -6.51 10.61 -20.24
CA PHE A 281 -6.53 9.19 -20.61
C PHE A 281 -5.69 8.84 -21.84
N ILE A 282 -5.66 9.73 -22.84
CA ILE A 282 -5.02 9.48 -24.15
C ILE A 282 -3.90 10.48 -24.41
N GLN A 283 -4.14 11.77 -24.15
CA GLN A 283 -3.18 12.83 -24.37
C GLN A 283 -2.25 13.00 -23.16
N ASN A 284 -1.02 13.44 -23.39
CA ASN A 284 -0.09 13.76 -22.31
C ASN A 284 -0.24 15.25 -21.92
N PRO A 285 -0.32 15.57 -20.62
CA PRO A 285 -0.26 16.95 -20.16
C PRO A 285 1.02 17.62 -20.65
N GLN A 286 0.94 18.90 -21.01
CA GLN A 286 2.13 19.69 -21.38
C GLN A 286 2.72 20.43 -20.18
N ASP A 287 1.89 20.74 -19.19
CA ASP A 287 2.33 21.36 -17.94
C ASP A 287 2.91 20.31 -16.98
N GLY A 288 4.07 20.60 -16.41
CA GLY A 288 4.80 19.67 -15.55
C GLY A 288 4.10 19.37 -14.22
N MET A 289 3.40 20.33 -13.63
CA MET A 289 2.63 20.12 -12.40
C MET A 289 1.40 19.24 -12.68
N VAL A 290 0.70 19.49 -13.79
CA VAL A 290 -0.43 18.67 -14.23
C VAL A 290 0.03 17.25 -14.58
N ALA A 291 1.20 17.09 -15.21
CA ALA A 291 1.80 15.78 -15.47
C ALA A 291 2.06 15.02 -14.18
N LEU A 292 2.72 15.66 -13.20
CA LEU A 292 3.03 15.06 -11.91
C LEU A 292 1.77 14.62 -11.15
N ARG A 293 0.76 15.48 -11.07
CA ARG A 293 -0.55 15.13 -10.47
C ARG A 293 -1.21 13.97 -11.20
N THR A 294 -1.19 13.98 -12.53
CA THR A 294 -1.81 12.91 -13.34
C THR A 294 -1.13 11.56 -13.07
N ILE A 295 0.20 11.54 -12.97
CA ILE A 295 0.95 10.34 -12.60
C ILE A 295 0.47 9.80 -11.26
N LEU A 296 0.32 10.67 -10.25
CA LEU A 296 -0.08 10.25 -8.91
C LEU A 296 -1.54 9.76 -8.83
N GLN A 297 -2.44 10.34 -9.63
CA GLN A 297 -3.82 9.85 -9.78
C GLN A 297 -3.85 8.43 -10.36
N TYR A 298 -3.07 8.17 -11.41
CA TYR A 298 -2.94 6.83 -11.98
C TYR A 298 -2.23 5.86 -11.04
N ASP A 299 -1.22 6.32 -10.29
CA ASP A 299 -0.54 5.52 -9.28
C ASP A 299 -1.56 5.01 -8.25
N TYR A 300 -2.43 5.89 -7.76
CA TYR A 300 -3.51 5.53 -6.85
C TYR A 300 -4.46 4.48 -7.44
N ILE A 301 -4.97 4.71 -8.65
CA ILE A 301 -5.90 3.78 -9.32
C ILE A 301 -5.25 2.42 -9.59
N CYS A 302 -4.03 2.40 -10.11
CA CYS A 302 -3.34 1.17 -10.47
C CYS A 302 -2.91 0.37 -9.23
N SER A 303 -2.41 1.04 -8.20
CA SER A 303 -2.00 0.41 -6.94
C SER A 303 -3.20 -0.20 -6.20
N PHE A 304 -4.25 0.58 -5.96
CA PHE A 304 -5.46 0.09 -5.29
C PHE A 304 -6.22 -0.92 -6.14
N GLY A 305 -6.33 -0.67 -7.45
CA GLY A 305 -6.94 -1.60 -8.40
C GLY A 305 -6.27 -2.97 -8.38
N ALA A 306 -4.93 -3.00 -8.31
CA ALA A 306 -4.18 -4.25 -8.20
C ALA A 306 -4.51 -5.01 -6.91
N VAL A 307 -4.56 -4.32 -5.77
CA VAL A 307 -4.87 -4.96 -4.47
C VAL A 307 -6.32 -5.44 -4.43
N TYR A 308 -7.27 -4.65 -4.96
CA TYR A 308 -8.68 -5.06 -5.06
C TYR A 308 -8.85 -6.28 -5.97
N CYS A 309 -8.16 -6.32 -7.11
CA CYS A 309 -8.18 -7.49 -8.00
C CYS A 309 -7.61 -8.73 -7.31
N TRP A 310 -6.46 -8.59 -6.63
CA TRP A 310 -5.88 -9.66 -5.83
C TRP A 310 -6.84 -10.15 -4.74
N LEU A 311 -7.44 -9.24 -3.98
CA LEU A 311 -8.42 -9.58 -2.95
C LEU A 311 -9.65 -10.27 -3.56
N GLY A 312 -10.12 -9.80 -4.71
CA GLY A 312 -11.19 -10.43 -5.49
C GLY A 312 -10.86 -11.88 -5.89
N TYR A 313 -9.64 -12.14 -6.36
CA TYR A 313 -9.18 -13.51 -6.63
C TYR A 313 -9.12 -14.36 -5.36
N GLN A 314 -8.68 -13.81 -4.23
CA GLN A 314 -8.71 -14.52 -2.94
C GLN A 314 -10.15 -14.89 -2.54
N TYR A 315 -11.12 -14.00 -2.75
CA TYR A 315 -12.54 -14.32 -2.52
C TYR A 315 -13.09 -15.36 -3.48
N CYS A 316 -12.65 -15.35 -4.75
CA CYS A 316 -12.98 -16.38 -5.73
C CYS A 316 -12.50 -17.75 -5.23
N ASP A 317 -11.24 -17.86 -4.85
CA ASP A 317 -10.63 -19.09 -4.35
C ASP A 317 -11.31 -19.57 -3.04
N LEU A 318 -11.66 -18.64 -2.14
CA LEU A 318 -12.44 -18.96 -0.92
C LEU A 318 -13.84 -19.49 -1.23
N LYS A 319 -14.47 -18.97 -2.30
CA LYS A 319 -15.80 -19.42 -2.72
C LYS A 319 -15.72 -20.80 -3.37
N THR A 320 -14.72 -21.06 -4.20
CA THR A 320 -14.52 -22.38 -4.84
C THR A 320 -14.21 -23.48 -3.83
N THR A 321 -13.55 -23.14 -2.73
CA THR A 321 -13.28 -24.08 -1.61
C THR A 321 -14.46 -24.27 -0.66
N GLY A 322 -15.56 -23.53 -0.87
CA GLY A 322 -16.75 -23.60 -0.01
C GLY A 322 -16.61 -22.90 1.34
N LEU A 323 -15.48 -22.23 1.61
CA LEU A 323 -15.24 -21.49 2.86
C LEU A 323 -16.09 -20.22 2.98
N THR A 324 -16.62 -19.72 1.87
CA THR A 324 -17.58 -18.63 1.86
C THR A 324 -18.72 -18.87 0.88
N ARG A 325 -19.92 -18.45 1.27
CA ARG A 325 -21.14 -18.48 0.43
C ARG A 325 -21.58 -17.09 -0.03
N LEU A 326 -20.76 -16.05 0.20
CA LEU A 326 -21.08 -14.69 -0.23
C LEU A 326 -21.30 -14.62 -1.75
N SER A 327 -22.39 -13.99 -2.19
CA SER A 327 -22.65 -13.75 -3.60
C SER A 327 -21.76 -12.62 -4.13
N TRP A 328 -21.41 -12.67 -5.42
CA TRP A 328 -20.63 -11.59 -6.06
C TRP A 328 -21.36 -10.25 -6.01
N LEU A 329 -22.69 -10.27 -6.14
CA LEU A 329 -23.52 -9.08 -5.96
C LEU A 329 -23.31 -8.47 -4.56
N ARG A 330 -23.34 -9.29 -3.49
CA ARG A 330 -23.12 -8.80 -2.13
C ARG A 330 -21.71 -8.28 -1.91
N ILE A 331 -20.70 -8.95 -2.46
CA ILE A 331 -19.30 -8.49 -2.37
C ILE A 331 -19.16 -7.14 -3.07
N GLY A 332 -19.68 -7.02 -4.29
CA GLY A 332 -19.63 -5.78 -5.07
C GLY A 332 -20.39 -4.62 -4.41
N THR A 333 -21.63 -4.85 -3.97
CA THR A 333 -22.43 -3.79 -3.34
C THR A 333 -21.83 -3.31 -2.03
N VAL A 334 -21.32 -4.23 -1.19
CA VAL A 334 -20.63 -3.85 0.06
C VAL A 334 -19.33 -3.11 -0.23
N ALA A 335 -18.55 -3.53 -1.23
CA ALA A 335 -17.31 -2.84 -1.59
C ALA A 335 -17.57 -1.41 -2.08
N ILE A 336 -18.57 -1.23 -2.96
CA ILE A 336 -18.98 0.10 -3.47
C ILE A 336 -19.50 0.97 -2.32
N ALA A 337 -20.42 0.46 -1.50
CA ALA A 337 -20.97 1.21 -0.37
C ALA A 337 -19.89 1.58 0.66
N ALA A 338 -18.98 0.64 0.98
CA ALA A 338 -17.87 0.90 1.89
C ALA A 338 -16.90 1.94 1.32
N THR A 339 -16.62 1.91 0.01
CA THR A 339 -15.76 2.90 -0.65
C THR A 339 -16.39 4.29 -0.61
N ALA A 340 -17.69 4.39 -0.86
CA ALA A 340 -18.40 5.67 -0.82
C ALA A 340 -18.46 6.27 0.59
N VAL A 341 -18.67 5.44 1.62
CA VAL A 341 -18.85 5.88 3.01
C VAL A 341 -17.52 6.05 3.76
N PHE A 342 -16.57 5.15 3.56
CA PHE A 342 -15.32 5.11 4.34
C PHE A 342 -14.08 5.49 3.54
N GLY A 343 -14.23 5.76 2.24
CA GLY A 343 -13.10 5.91 1.32
C GLY A 343 -12.52 4.55 0.87
N PRO A 344 -11.76 4.54 -0.24
CA PRO A 344 -11.18 3.32 -0.80
C PRO A 344 -10.10 2.68 0.11
N GLY A 345 -9.28 3.46 0.82
CA GLY A 345 -8.32 2.96 1.81
C GLY A 345 -8.94 2.04 2.85
N SER A 346 -9.96 2.56 3.54
CA SER A 346 -10.70 1.84 4.58
C SER A 346 -11.45 0.64 4.00
N ALA A 347 -12.12 0.81 2.86
CA ALA A 347 -12.88 -0.27 2.23
C ALA A 347 -11.98 -1.45 1.85
N LEU A 348 -10.79 -1.19 1.30
CA LEU A 348 -9.79 -2.21 0.98
C LEU A 348 -9.33 -2.95 2.25
N LEU A 349 -8.93 -2.20 3.28
CA LEU A 349 -8.40 -2.78 4.51
C LEU A 349 -9.45 -3.63 5.26
N LEU A 350 -10.68 -3.15 5.34
CA LEU A 350 -11.81 -3.88 5.93
C LEU A 350 -12.16 -5.13 5.12
N GLY A 351 -12.09 -5.05 3.79
CA GLY A 351 -12.24 -6.20 2.90
C GLY A 351 -11.17 -7.26 3.15
N TRP A 352 -9.90 -6.86 3.25
CA TRP A 352 -8.79 -7.76 3.60
C TRP A 352 -9.00 -8.39 4.98
N TYR A 353 -9.38 -7.60 5.99
CA TYR A 353 -9.65 -8.11 7.34
C TYR A 353 -10.84 -9.08 7.38
N LYS A 354 -11.89 -8.84 6.60
CA LYS A 354 -13.01 -9.77 6.46
C LYS A 354 -12.54 -11.10 5.86
N ARG A 355 -11.63 -11.05 4.87
CA ARG A 355 -11.00 -12.25 4.30
C ARG A 355 -10.17 -13.00 5.33
N GLU A 356 -9.42 -12.32 6.20
CA GLU A 356 -8.72 -12.97 7.33
C GLU A 356 -9.68 -13.74 8.25
N GLY A 357 -10.82 -13.14 8.58
CA GLY A 357 -11.84 -13.81 9.40
C GLY A 357 -12.35 -15.12 8.78
N ILE A 358 -12.53 -15.15 7.46
CA ILE A 358 -12.94 -16.37 6.74
C ILE A 358 -11.83 -17.42 6.78
N LEU A 359 -10.58 -17.03 6.55
CA LEU A 359 -9.44 -17.94 6.62
C LEU A 359 -9.28 -18.58 8.00
N GLN A 360 -9.42 -17.79 9.06
CA GLN A 360 -9.28 -18.30 10.43
C GLN A 360 -10.45 -19.21 10.83
N ALA A 361 -11.66 -18.94 10.33
CA ALA A 361 -12.84 -19.77 10.57
C ALA A 361 -12.83 -21.10 9.79
N GLY A 362 -12.10 -21.18 8.67
CA GLY A 362 -11.96 -22.39 7.88
C GLY A 362 -11.26 -23.51 8.67
N ARG A 363 -11.92 -24.66 8.87
CA ARG A 363 -11.30 -25.85 9.45
C ARG A 363 -10.24 -26.38 8.49
N ALA A 364 -9.03 -26.65 9.00
CA ALA A 364 -8.10 -27.50 8.25
C ALA A 364 -8.71 -28.90 8.14
N PRO A 365 -8.52 -29.64 7.03
CA PRO A 365 -8.98 -31.02 6.97
C PRO A 365 -8.35 -31.78 8.14
N THR A 366 -9.20 -32.34 8.99
CA THR A 366 -8.79 -33.25 10.05
C THR A 366 -8.01 -34.38 9.37
N LYS A 367 -6.77 -34.64 9.80
CA LYS A 367 -6.10 -35.88 9.43
C LYS A 367 -7.01 -37.00 9.92
N ILE A 368 -7.64 -37.71 8.99
CA ILE A 368 -8.29 -38.99 9.30
C ILE A 368 -7.12 -39.89 9.69
N GLN A 369 -7.08 -40.27 10.98
CA GLN A 369 -6.12 -41.23 11.51
C GLN A 369 -6.46 -42.62 11.01
#